data_AF-A0A4Y6PPR0-F1
#
_entry.id   AF-A0A4Y6PPR0-F1
#
_cell.length_a   1.000
_cell.length_b   1.000
_cell.length_c   1.000
_cell.angle_alpha   90.00
_cell.angle_beta   90.00
_cell.angle_gamma   90.00
#
_symmetry.space_group_name_H-M   'P 1'
#
loop_
_entity.id
_entity.type
_entity.pdbx_description
1 polymer ?
#
loop_
_entity_poly.entity_id
_entity_poly.type
_entity_poly.pdbx_seq_one_letter_code
_entity_poly.pdbx_strand_id
1 'polypeptide(L)'
;MASESSSRIRAFFEELSYRWLVPLAALTALAPWPAGAEPHLWEKFNMLADGQLTRPLDIFDVFFHGTALVLLLVKVALDLSTGSSESDT
;
A
#
# COMPACT_ATOMS: atom_id res chain seq x y z
N MET A 1 -1.99 -17.42 21.46
CA MET A 1 -2.15 -15.96 21.26
C MET A 1 -1.61 -15.48 19.90
N ALA A 2 -0.39 -15.86 19.47
CA ALA A 2 0.14 -15.45 18.15
C ALA A 2 -0.60 -16.06 16.94
N SER A 3 -1.06 -17.33 17.02
CA SER A 3 -1.74 -18.02 15.92
C SER A 3 -3.11 -17.45 15.57
N GLU A 4 -3.92 -17.06 16.57
CA GLU A 4 -5.22 -16.40 16.37
C GLU A 4 -5.08 -15.03 15.72
N SER A 5 -4.00 -14.31 16.01
CA SER A 5 -3.79 -12.99 15.41
C SER A 5 -3.49 -13.10 13.91
N SER A 6 -2.71 -14.11 13.51
CA SER A 6 -2.38 -14.34 12.10
C SER A 6 -3.59 -14.75 11.25
N SER A 7 -4.51 -15.55 11.80
CA SER A 7 -5.73 -15.96 11.07
C SER A 7 -6.69 -14.79 10.84
N ARG A 8 -6.86 -13.92 11.84
CA ARG A 8 -7.74 -12.73 11.72
C ARG A 8 -7.23 -11.71 10.70
N ILE A 9 -5.91 -11.52 10.64
CA ILE A 9 -5.30 -10.61 9.66
C ILE A 9 -5.53 -11.13 8.24
N ARG A 10 -5.30 -12.42 7.99
CA ARG A 10 -5.55 -13.03 6.67
C ARG A 10 -7.02 -12.91 6.25
N ALA A 11 -7.95 -13.26 7.14
CA ALA A 11 -9.39 -13.15 6.87
C ALA A 11 -9.82 -11.71 6.50
N PHE A 12 -9.26 -10.70 7.17
CA PHE A 12 -9.50 -9.29 6.81
C PHE A 12 -9.03 -8.96 5.39
N PHE A 13 -7.83 -9.39 5.01
CA PHE A 13 -7.30 -9.14 3.67
C PHE A 13 -8.06 -9.90 2.59
N GLU A 14 -8.61 -11.08 2.88
CA GLU A 14 -9.46 -11.84 1.96
C GLU A 14 -10.76 -11.11 1.62
N GLU A 15 -11.37 -10.43 2.59
CA GLU A 15 -12.62 -9.66 2.42
C GLU A 15 -12.43 -8.40 1.56
N LEU A 16 -11.21 -7.84 1.51
CA LEU A 16 -10.90 -6.68 0.69
C LEU A 16 -10.95 -7.01 -0.80
N SER A 17 -11.94 -6.48 -1.51
CA SER A 17 -12.09 -6.70 -2.95
C SER A 17 -11.03 -5.94 -3.76
N TYR A 18 -10.28 -6.66 -4.59
CA TYR A 18 -9.34 -6.05 -5.56
C TYR A 18 -10.01 -5.03 -6.48
N ARG A 19 -11.29 -5.24 -6.81
CA ARG A 19 -12.07 -4.34 -7.67
C ARG A 19 -12.10 -2.91 -7.14
N TRP A 20 -12.08 -2.73 -5.82
CA TRP A 20 -12.07 -1.42 -5.18
C TRP A 20 -10.68 -1.01 -4.71
N LEU A 21 -9.89 -1.97 -4.23
CA LEU A 21 -8.56 -1.70 -3.69
C LEU A 21 -7.58 -1.21 -4.76
N VAL A 22 -7.61 -1.78 -5.96
CA VAL A 22 -6.72 -1.40 -7.07
C VAL A 22 -6.97 0.04 -7.54
N PRO A 23 -8.19 0.47 -7.91
CA PRO A 23 -8.40 1.86 -8.31
C PRO A 23 -8.16 2.84 -7.16
N LEU A 24 -8.47 2.48 -5.91
CA LEU A 24 -8.17 3.34 -4.76
C LEU A 24 -6.67 3.54 -4.56
N ALA A 25 -5.89 2.46 -4.63
CA ALA A 25 -4.43 2.52 -4.54
C ALA A 25 -3.83 3.31 -5.71
N ALA A 26 -4.33 3.12 -6.93
CA ALA A 26 -3.88 3.88 -8.09
C ALA A 26 -4.19 5.37 -7.95
N LEU A 27 -5.40 5.74 -7.54
CA LEU A 27 -5.82 7.13 -7.38
C LEU A 27 -5.00 7.85 -6.30
N THR A 28 -4.80 7.21 -5.15
CA THR A 28 -4.04 7.79 -4.03
C THR A 28 -2.54 7.83 -4.32
N ALA A 29 -1.99 6.86 -5.04
CA ALA A 29 -0.58 6.87 -5.40
C ALA A 29 -0.24 7.86 -6.53
N LEU A 30 -1.19 8.06 -7.46
CA LEU A 30 -0.99 8.87 -8.66
C LEU A 30 -1.57 10.27 -8.54
N ALA A 31 -2.31 10.63 -7.48
CA ALA A 31 -2.80 12.00 -7.33
C ALA A 31 -1.63 12.99 -7.07
N PRO A 32 -1.62 14.20 -7.67
CA PRO A 32 -2.50 14.76 -8.70
C PRO A 32 -1.87 14.68 -10.11
N TRP A 33 -1.69 13.47 -10.66
CA TRP A 33 -1.32 13.27 -12.07
C TRP A 33 -2.57 13.33 -12.96
N PRO A 34 -2.54 13.96 -14.16
CA PRO A 34 -1.41 14.58 -14.86
C PRO A 34 -1.38 16.12 -14.76
N ALA A 35 -1.73 16.72 -13.63
CA ALA A 35 -1.97 18.17 -13.52
C ALA A 35 -0.72 19.07 -13.56
N GLY A 36 0.41 18.60 -14.10
CA GLY A 36 1.63 19.40 -14.35
C GLY A 36 2.62 19.50 -13.18
N ALA A 37 2.35 18.84 -12.05
CA ALA A 37 3.29 18.66 -10.94
C ALA A 37 3.94 17.27 -10.99
N GLU A 38 5.14 17.12 -10.43
CA GLU A 38 5.67 15.78 -10.12
C GLU A 38 4.65 15.02 -9.25
N PRO A 39 4.54 13.69 -9.38
CA PRO A 39 3.66 12.91 -8.52
C PRO A 39 3.93 13.27 -7.05
N HIS A 40 2.90 13.62 -6.29
CA HIS A 40 3.09 14.21 -4.96
C HIS A 40 3.90 13.31 -4.02
N LEU A 41 3.72 12.00 -4.16
CA LEU A 41 4.51 11.00 -3.47
C LEU A 41 5.98 11.00 -3.89
N TRP A 42 6.28 11.17 -5.17
CA TRP A 42 7.66 11.15 -5.68
C TRP A 42 8.49 12.33 -5.17
N GLU A 43 7.91 13.54 -5.20
CA GLU A 43 8.53 14.74 -4.64
C GLU A 43 8.83 14.54 -3.15
N LYS A 44 7.87 14.02 -2.40
CA LYS A 44 8.02 13.75 -0.95
C LYS A 44 9.01 12.64 -0.64
N PHE A 45 9.11 11.60 -1.47
CA PHE A 45 10.11 10.55 -1.31
C PHE A 45 11.53 11.10 -1.54
N ASN A 46 11.74 11.96 -2.52
CA ASN A 46 13.03 12.62 -2.72
C ASN A 46 13.37 13.53 -1.54
N MET A 47 12.42 14.34 -1.08
CA MET A 47 12.60 15.14 0.13
C MET A 47 12.89 14.29 1.38
N LEU A 48 12.31 13.10 1.49
CA LEU A 48 12.57 12.16 2.59
C LEU A 48 14.00 11.59 2.48
N ALA A 49 14.43 11.19 1.28
CA ALA A 49 15.77 10.68 1.03
C ALA A 49 16.85 11.74 1.30
N ASP A 50 16.56 13.00 0.97
CA ASP A 50 17.46 14.15 1.20
C ASP A 50 17.37 14.70 2.63
N GLY A 51 16.54 14.12 3.49
CA GLY A 51 16.33 14.56 4.88
C GLY A 51 15.68 15.94 5.00
N GLN A 52 15.09 16.46 3.93
CA GLN A 52 14.42 17.77 3.86
C GLN A 52 12.95 17.70 4.30
N LEU A 53 12.36 16.50 4.39
CA LEU A 53 10.99 16.27 4.83
C LEU A 53 10.84 16.42 6.36
N THR A 54 10.93 17.67 6.83
CA THR A 54 10.92 18.01 8.26
C THR A 54 9.54 18.42 8.79
N ARG A 55 8.59 18.69 7.89
CA ARG A 55 7.24 19.10 8.25
C ARG A 55 6.39 17.86 8.58
N PRO A 56 5.79 17.78 9.79
CA PRO A 56 4.98 16.64 10.19
C PRO A 56 3.80 16.35 9.24
N LEU A 57 3.21 17.40 8.65
CA LEU A 57 2.12 17.25 7.67
C LEU A 57 2.58 16.55 6.39
N ASP A 58 3.79 16.83 5.92
CA ASP A 58 4.31 16.21 4.70
C ASP A 58 4.65 14.74 4.93
N ILE A 59 5.13 14.40 6.12
CA ILE A 59 5.34 13.01 6.56
C ILE A 59 4.00 12.27 6.66
N PHE A 60 3.01 12.88 7.33
CA PHE A 60 1.65 12.32 7.43
C PHE A 60 1.05 12.04 6.05
N ASP A 61 1.27 12.95 5.11
CA ASP A 61 0.77 12.83 3.75
C ASP A 61 1.35 11.63 2.99
N VAL A 62 2.64 11.32 3.17
CA VAL A 62 3.26 10.09 2.62
C VAL A 62 2.61 8.84 3.19
N PHE A 63 2.37 8.80 4.51
CA PHE A 63 1.70 7.67 5.14
C PHE A 63 0.25 7.54 4.68
N PHE A 64 -0.48 8.66 4.59
CA PHE A 64 -1.88 8.67 4.18
C PHE A 64 -2.04 8.15 2.75
N HIS A 65 -1.28 8.68 1.80
CA HIS A 65 -1.32 8.26 0.41
C HIS A 65 -0.71 6.85 0.20
N GLY A 66 0.35 6.52 0.95
CA GLY A 66 0.99 5.20 0.90
C GLY A 66 0.14 4.08 1.50
N THR A 67 -0.83 4.37 2.37
CA THR A 67 -1.62 3.35 3.08
C THR A 67 -2.35 2.42 2.11
N ALA A 68 -3.03 2.95 1.09
CA ALA A 68 -3.77 2.13 0.13
C ALA A 68 -2.82 1.25 -0.71
N LEU A 69 -1.64 1.77 -1.05
CA LEU A 69 -0.60 1.03 -1.76
C LEU A 69 -0.03 -0.10 -0.90
N VAL A 70 0.28 0.17 0.37
CA VAL A 70 0.76 -0.84 1.32
C VAL A 70 -0.26 -1.95 1.51
N LEU A 71 -1.55 -1.61 1.69
CA LEU A 71 -2.62 -2.60 1.82
C LEU A 71 -2.72 -3.50 0.58
N LEU A 72 -2.61 -2.93 -0.62
CA LEU A 72 -2.60 -3.70 -1.87
C LEU A 72 -1.39 -4.65 -1.94
N LEU A 73 -0.18 -4.17 -1.63
CA LEU A 73 1.04 -4.97 -1.64
C LEU A 73 0.97 -6.12 -0.63
N VAL A 74 0.47 -5.87 0.58
CA VAL A 74 0.31 -6.90 1.60
C VAL A 74 -0.70 -7.96 1.15
N LYS A 75 -1.84 -7.56 0.57
CA LYS A 75 -2.83 -8.51 0.04
C LYS A 75 -2.22 -9.41 -1.03
N VAL A 76 -1.52 -8.82 -1.99
CA VAL A 76 -0.84 -9.58 -3.07
C VAL A 76 0.20 -10.54 -2.49
N ALA A 77 1.03 -10.09 -1.54
CA ALA A 77 2.02 -10.95 -0.91
C ALA A 77 1.39 -12.14 -0.16
N LEU A 78 0.25 -11.92 0.51
CA LEU A 78 -0.50 -12.98 1.19
C LEU A 78 -1.07 -14.00 0.19
N ASP A 79 -1.63 -13.54 -0.92
CA ASP A 79 -2.19 -14.42 -1.97
C ASP A 79 -1.09 -15.25 -2.63
N LEU A 80 0.06 -14.63 -2.96
CA LEU A 80 1.22 -15.33 -3.51
C LEU A 80 1.78 -16.39 -2.55
N SER A 81 1.78 -16.12 -1.24
CA SER A 81 2.20 -17.10 -0.23
C SER A 81 1.27 -18.30 -0.12
N THR A 82 0.01 -18.16 -0.58
CA THR A 82 -1.02 -19.20 -0.48
C THR A 82 -0.99 -20.13 -1.70
N GLY A 83 -0.64 -19.62 -2.88
CA GLY A 83 -0.54 -20.40 -4.13
C GLY A 83 0.66 -21.37 -4.22
N SER A 84 1.52 -21.44 -3.22
CA SER A 84 2.73 -22.30 -3.22
C SER A 84 2.48 -23.75 -2.79
N SER A 85 1.23 -24.12 -2.47
CA SER A 85 0.89 -25.45 -1.94
C SER A 85 0.27 -26.41 -2.97
N GLU A 86 0.09 -25.98 -4.22
CA GLU A 86 -0.68 -26.70 -5.24
C GLU A 86 0.19 -27.30 -6.37
N SER A 87 1.50 -27.46 -6.16
CA SER A 87 2.43 -27.96 -7.19
C SER A 87 2.99 -29.36 -6.93
N ASP A 88 2.23 -30.22 -6.24
CA ASP A 88 2.54 -31.65 -6.06
C ASP A 88 1.24 -32.47 -6.15
N THR A 89 0.73 -32.70 -7.37
CA THR A 89 0.01 -33.93 -7.80
C THR A 89 -0.13 -33.96 -9.31
#